data_AF-A0A9P4JJR5-F1
#
_entry.id   AF-A0A9P4JJR5-F1
#
_cell.length_a   1.000
_cell.length_b   1.000
_cell.length_c   1.000
_cell.angle_alpha   90.00
_cell.angle_beta   90.00
_cell.angle_gamma   90.00
#
_symmetry.space_group_name_H-M   'P 1'
#
loop_
_entity.id
_entity.type
_entity.pdbx_description
1 polymer ?
#
loop_
_entity_poly.entity_id
_entity_poly.type
_entity_poly.pdbx_seq_one_letter_code
_entity_poly.pdbx_strand_id
1 'polypeptide(L)'
;MLVNSALVVALASLANALPSGLLARVVDAETASQTSYDFIIAGGGTSGLTVADRLTENPKVSVLVIEYGPFDQKEDGVLVPGAYFPVPYLWLPLFSTPQTALNNTVYGVPCGRAVGGGSAVNAMFFHRSSAAEYDAWDDLGADGWDWDGLLPYFKKSETFHPPDAAYAKDRNITYDLSAHGTSGPVQASYPPYDYPGSKNFWNAALRLGIPTIKDPNAGEAIGIFCLLHSVDPANQTRSFARTAHYDRVISARPNYHVLPNTAVGKVTFTGTTATGVEYIDRASGAKSTAKATKEVIIAAGAVHSPQILQLSGIGSKSHLQGLGIKQLVNLPGVGQNLQDHLVLTVNYNYTNNLFPNGGSLQSNATYNAEQRALYDARQPSAYDITATTGNLIIFLNLQNTTSAAKYQSIVSSAKSLNPATLISSTDKAVLKGYANQRNAILNNLIPAGEAIGDISWNTAEATSIYMTRPLSRGSVMAASADPLADPLIDFGAGTDPTDIEFLLAIYKKNREIMSQPEIKVLGAQETSPAPGLTDDNAIKAALKAALQPSNAHECCTLAMMDRGQGGVVASNLTVYGTSRLSVVDASIWPFVTGGGPQATVYGGAEKAADIIKKRHGI
;
A
#
# COMPACT_ATOMS: atom_id res chain seq x y z
N MET A 1 77.45 -44.85 13.13
CA MET A 1 76.92 -44.48 14.46
C MET A 1 75.98 -43.30 14.28
N LEU A 2 74.70 -43.52 14.65
CA LEU A 2 73.68 -42.58 15.17
C LEU A 2 73.43 -41.30 14.34
N VAL A 3 72.39 -41.22 13.49
CA VAL A 3 70.94 -41.08 13.78
C VAL A 3 70.63 -39.95 14.77
N ASN A 4 70.06 -38.84 14.27
CA ASN A 4 68.79 -38.34 14.83
C ASN A 4 68.09 -37.32 13.92
N SER A 5 66.84 -37.66 13.61
CA SER A 5 65.81 -36.84 12.99
C SER A 5 65.24 -35.85 14.01
N ALA A 6 64.87 -34.64 13.58
CA ALA A 6 63.91 -33.82 14.30
C ALA A 6 62.99 -33.10 13.29
N LEU A 7 61.76 -33.60 13.24
CA LEU A 7 60.61 -33.06 12.56
C LEU A 7 60.02 -31.95 13.44
N VAL A 8 59.87 -30.72 12.94
CA VAL A 8 59.01 -29.70 13.57
C VAL A 8 58.19 -28.97 12.51
N VAL A 9 56.98 -29.51 12.32
CA VAL A 9 55.68 -28.85 12.16
C VAL A 9 55.69 -27.41 11.65
N ALA A 10 55.27 -27.24 10.40
CA ALA A 10 54.74 -25.97 9.89
C ALA A 10 53.35 -25.72 10.50
N LEU A 11 53.31 -24.91 11.56
CA LEU A 11 52.07 -24.30 12.04
C LEU A 11 51.72 -23.15 11.08
N ALA A 12 50.96 -23.46 10.03
CA ALA A 12 50.16 -22.46 9.35
C ALA A 12 49.11 -21.97 10.35
N SER A 13 49.39 -20.89 11.05
CA SER A 13 48.38 -20.13 11.75
C SER A 13 47.40 -19.59 10.70
N LEU A 14 46.26 -20.26 10.56
CA LEU A 14 45.02 -19.65 10.08
C LEU A 14 44.66 -18.56 11.08
N ALA A 15 45.29 -17.40 10.93
CA ALA A 15 44.72 -16.17 11.39
C ALA A 15 43.43 -16.00 10.59
N ASN A 16 42.29 -16.31 11.22
CA ASN A 16 41.02 -15.71 10.86
C ASN A 16 41.20 -14.20 11.04
N ALA A 17 41.77 -13.56 10.02
CA ALA A 17 41.62 -12.15 9.81
C ALA A 17 40.14 -11.93 9.47
N LEU A 18 39.32 -11.80 10.52
CA LEU A 18 38.10 -11.01 10.43
C LEU A 18 38.52 -9.68 9.82
N PRO A 19 37.95 -9.25 8.68
CA PRO A 19 38.13 -7.88 8.24
C PRO A 19 37.52 -6.99 9.34
N SER A 20 38.40 -6.36 10.10
CA SER A 20 38.09 -5.22 10.94
C SER A 20 37.59 -4.10 10.03
N GLY A 21 36.27 -3.88 10.00
CA GLY A 21 35.67 -2.75 9.29
C GLY A 21 34.26 -3.01 8.76
N LEU A 22 33.32 -3.47 9.58
CA LEU A 22 31.89 -3.33 9.27
C LEU A 22 31.51 -1.85 9.39
N LEU A 23 31.80 -1.06 8.35
CA LEU A 23 31.11 0.19 8.10
C LEU A 23 30.70 0.20 6.63
N ALA A 24 29.63 -0.51 6.31
CA ALA A 24 28.90 -0.30 5.08
C ALA A 24 27.41 -0.14 5.40
N ARG A 25 26.85 1.00 4.97
CA ARG A 25 25.44 1.36 5.18
C ARG A 25 24.67 1.13 3.88
N VAL A 26 25.31 1.49 2.77
CA VAL A 26 25.02 1.04 1.41
C VAL A 26 26.18 0.14 1.01
N VAL A 27 25.89 -1.05 0.51
CA VAL A 27 26.90 -2.02 0.06
C VAL A 27 26.89 -2.16 -1.46
N ASP A 28 28.00 -2.60 -2.02
CA ASP A 28 28.08 -3.03 -3.41
C ASP A 28 27.72 -4.52 -3.56
N ALA A 29 27.58 -4.94 -4.82
CA ALA A 29 27.25 -6.32 -5.16
C ALA A 29 28.32 -7.32 -4.69
N GLU A 30 29.59 -6.93 -4.67
CA GLU A 30 30.68 -7.81 -4.22
C GLU A 30 30.55 -8.11 -2.72
N THR A 31 30.42 -7.07 -1.90
CA THR A 31 30.22 -7.18 -0.46
C THR A 31 28.97 -7.99 -0.13
N ALA A 32 27.88 -7.77 -0.86
CA ALA A 32 26.65 -8.54 -0.69
C ALA A 32 26.84 -10.04 -1.00
N SER A 33 27.64 -10.39 -2.00
CA SER A 33 27.90 -11.79 -2.40
C SER A 33 28.85 -12.53 -1.45
N GLN A 34 29.82 -11.82 -0.86
CA GLN A 34 30.85 -12.40 0.00
C GLN A 34 30.41 -12.49 1.47
N THR A 35 29.39 -11.73 1.86
CA THR A 35 28.86 -11.71 3.23
C THR A 35 27.71 -12.72 3.38
N SER A 36 27.73 -13.48 4.48
CA SER A 36 26.57 -14.28 4.88
C SER A 36 25.72 -13.48 5.87
N TYR A 37 24.45 -13.28 5.54
CA TYR A 37 23.51 -12.51 6.37
C TYR A 37 22.62 -13.44 7.18
N ASP A 38 22.16 -13.01 8.36
CA ASP A 38 21.09 -13.72 9.05
C ASP A 38 19.78 -13.63 8.26
N PHE A 39 19.44 -12.42 7.85
CA PHE A 39 18.24 -12.14 7.08
C PHE A 39 18.56 -11.43 5.77
N ILE A 40 17.86 -11.84 4.71
CA ILE A 40 17.82 -11.09 3.46
C ILE A 40 16.39 -10.62 3.23
N ILE A 41 16.21 -9.35 2.93
CA ILE A 41 14.93 -8.74 2.57
C ILE A 41 14.94 -8.35 1.10
N ALA A 42 14.01 -8.89 0.33
CA ALA A 42 13.81 -8.57 -1.07
C ALA A 42 12.79 -7.43 -1.19
N GLY A 43 13.26 -6.19 -1.35
CA GLY A 43 12.47 -4.97 -1.38
C GLY A 43 12.79 -4.06 -0.19
N GLY A 44 13.32 -2.88 -0.48
CA GLY A 44 13.56 -1.79 0.46
C GLY A 44 12.41 -0.80 0.50
N GLY A 45 11.17 -1.29 0.43
CA GLY A 45 9.95 -0.50 0.51
C GLY A 45 9.50 -0.22 1.95
N THR A 46 8.24 0.21 2.08
CA THR A 46 7.61 0.58 3.36
C THR A 46 7.76 -0.50 4.43
N SER A 47 7.36 -1.73 4.12
CA SER A 47 7.46 -2.86 5.07
C SER A 47 8.88 -3.39 5.20
N GLY A 48 9.61 -3.51 4.08
CA GLY A 48 10.96 -4.09 4.07
C GLY A 48 11.94 -3.32 4.95
N LEU A 49 11.96 -1.98 4.86
CA LEU A 49 12.80 -1.16 5.73
C LEU A 49 12.34 -1.20 7.19
N THR A 50 11.02 -1.23 7.44
CA THR A 50 10.48 -1.39 8.80
C THR A 50 10.98 -2.67 9.46
N VAL A 51 10.90 -3.81 8.75
CA VAL A 51 11.37 -5.10 9.29
C VAL A 51 12.88 -5.09 9.48
N ALA A 52 13.66 -4.55 8.53
CA ALA A 52 15.11 -4.45 8.68
C ALA A 52 15.53 -3.55 9.85
N ASP A 53 14.87 -2.41 10.06
CA ASP A 53 15.05 -1.56 11.25
C ASP A 53 14.90 -2.40 12.51
N ARG A 54 13.77 -3.09 12.65
CA ARG A 54 13.49 -3.86 13.87
C ARG A 54 14.44 -5.03 14.07
N LEU A 55 14.76 -5.81 13.03
CA LEU A 55 15.69 -6.93 13.16
C LEU A 55 17.10 -6.48 13.56
N THR A 56 17.56 -5.34 13.03
CA THR A 56 18.92 -4.82 13.28
C THR A 56 19.08 -4.13 14.64
N GLU A 57 18.00 -3.94 15.41
CA GLU A 57 18.07 -3.52 16.82
C GLU A 57 18.93 -4.48 17.66
N ASN A 58 18.96 -5.77 17.30
CA ASN A 58 19.88 -6.73 17.91
C ASN A 58 21.24 -6.66 17.16
N PRO A 59 22.34 -6.22 17.81
CA PRO A 59 23.63 -6.05 17.14
C PRO A 59 24.29 -7.37 16.71
N LYS A 60 23.73 -8.51 17.11
CA LYS A 60 24.18 -9.85 16.70
C LYS A 60 23.47 -10.36 15.44
N VAL A 61 22.52 -9.60 14.89
CA VAL A 61 21.75 -9.96 13.70
C VAL A 61 22.23 -9.13 12.52
N SER A 62 22.62 -9.78 11.42
CA SER A 62 22.97 -9.08 10.17
C SER A 62 21.83 -9.13 9.15
N VAL A 63 21.53 -7.98 8.54
CA VAL A 63 20.45 -7.86 7.54
C VAL A 63 20.97 -7.22 6.26
N LEU A 64 20.63 -7.84 5.12
CA LEU A 64 20.76 -7.25 3.79
C LEU A 64 19.37 -6.94 3.23
N VAL A 65 19.13 -5.69 2.86
CA VAL A 65 17.98 -5.28 2.06
C VAL A 65 18.45 -5.08 0.62
N ILE A 66 17.79 -5.71 -0.34
CA ILE A 66 18.07 -5.52 -1.78
C ILE A 66 16.89 -4.76 -2.39
N GLU A 67 17.14 -3.60 -2.98
CA GLU A 67 16.13 -2.70 -3.52
C GLU A 67 16.35 -2.43 -5.01
N TYR A 68 15.27 -2.53 -5.79
CA TYR A 68 15.30 -2.33 -7.23
C TYR A 68 15.61 -0.88 -7.60
N GLY A 69 15.04 0.08 -6.86
CA GLY A 69 15.19 1.51 -7.09
C GLY A 69 16.42 2.15 -6.45
N PRO A 70 16.69 3.42 -6.80
CA PRO A 70 17.73 4.21 -6.17
C PRO A 70 17.27 4.79 -4.82
N PHE A 71 18.19 5.43 -4.11
CA PHE A 71 17.84 6.41 -3.08
C PHE A 71 17.39 7.73 -3.74
N ASP A 72 16.41 8.40 -3.15
CA ASP A 72 16.12 9.79 -3.52
C ASP A 72 17.28 10.73 -3.15
N GLN A 73 17.30 11.92 -3.75
CA GLN A 73 18.32 12.95 -3.52
C GLN A 73 17.86 14.01 -2.51
N LYS A 74 16.81 13.72 -1.73
CA LYS A 74 16.20 14.65 -0.76
C LYS A 74 15.68 15.92 -1.44
N GLU A 75 15.24 15.80 -2.69
CA GLU A 75 14.68 16.91 -3.46
C GLU A 75 13.26 17.24 -3.03
N ASP A 76 12.85 18.48 -3.29
CA ASP A 76 11.51 19.00 -2.99
C ASP A 76 10.41 18.11 -3.60
N GLY A 77 10.62 17.56 -4.79
CA GLY A 77 9.64 16.69 -5.47
C GLY A 77 9.28 15.42 -4.70
N VAL A 78 10.12 15.01 -3.75
CA VAL A 78 9.87 13.90 -2.82
C VAL A 78 9.49 14.43 -1.44
N LEU A 79 10.26 15.38 -0.90
CA LEU A 79 10.16 15.78 0.50
C LEU A 79 9.05 16.81 0.78
N VAL A 80 8.80 17.74 -0.12
CA VAL A 80 7.93 18.89 0.15
C VAL A 80 6.53 18.61 -0.40
N PRO A 81 5.47 18.57 0.44
CA PRO A 81 4.13 18.21 -0.01
C PRO A 81 3.64 19.02 -1.22
N GLY A 82 3.74 20.35 -1.19
CA GLY A 82 3.31 21.20 -2.32
C GLY A 82 4.15 21.15 -3.58
N ALA A 83 5.37 20.60 -3.50
CA ALA A 83 6.24 20.39 -4.66
C ALA A 83 6.15 18.97 -5.23
N TYR A 84 5.28 18.13 -4.66
CA TYR A 84 5.14 16.71 -4.96
C TYR A 84 5.16 16.42 -6.47
N PHE A 85 6.26 15.81 -6.90
CA PHE A 85 6.51 15.39 -8.28
C PHE A 85 7.53 14.23 -8.33
N PRO A 86 7.22 13.07 -7.72
CA PRO A 86 8.21 12.00 -7.52
C PRO A 86 8.42 11.10 -8.75
N VAL A 87 8.18 11.63 -9.97
CA VAL A 87 8.21 10.86 -11.23
C VAL A 87 9.47 10.01 -11.42
N PRO A 88 10.70 10.45 -11.08
CA PRO A 88 11.91 9.63 -11.21
C PRO A 88 11.90 8.31 -10.43
N TYR A 89 11.07 8.25 -9.38
CA TYR A 89 10.95 7.14 -8.43
C TYR A 89 9.69 6.31 -8.66
N LEU A 90 8.91 6.59 -9.69
CA LEU A 90 7.83 5.71 -10.13
C LEU A 90 8.39 4.59 -11.02
N TRP A 91 7.74 3.43 -10.99
CA TRP A 91 8.01 2.33 -11.90
C TRP A 91 7.41 2.65 -13.27
N LEU A 92 8.21 3.32 -14.12
CA LEU A 92 7.76 3.76 -15.44
C LEU A 92 8.66 3.20 -16.56
N PRO A 93 8.08 2.61 -17.62
CA PRO A 93 6.66 2.25 -17.75
C PRO A 93 6.27 0.99 -16.94
N LEU A 94 5.03 0.90 -16.48
CA LEU A 94 4.38 -0.34 -16.04
C LEU A 94 2.90 -0.27 -16.43
N PHE A 95 2.37 -1.33 -17.03
CA PHE A 95 1.02 -1.33 -17.59
C PHE A 95 0.24 -2.59 -17.24
N SER A 96 -1.08 -2.44 -17.16
CA SER A 96 -1.99 -3.57 -17.04
C SER A 96 -2.10 -4.35 -18.35
N THR A 97 -2.57 -5.59 -18.28
CA THR A 97 -3.19 -6.26 -19.43
C THR A 97 -4.50 -5.53 -19.81
N PRO A 98 -5.02 -5.74 -21.03
CA PRO A 98 -6.31 -5.18 -21.42
C PRO A 98 -7.43 -5.57 -20.45
N GLN A 99 -8.10 -4.57 -19.88
CA GLN A 99 -9.15 -4.79 -18.89
C GLN A 99 -10.49 -5.09 -19.58
N THR A 100 -10.88 -6.37 -19.62
CA THR A 100 -12.03 -6.87 -20.38
C THR A 100 -13.34 -6.18 -20.02
N ALA A 101 -13.56 -5.92 -18.73
CA ALA A 101 -14.73 -5.20 -18.24
C ALA A 101 -14.66 -3.68 -18.53
N LEU A 102 -13.50 -3.11 -18.86
CA LEU A 102 -13.31 -1.69 -19.12
C LEU A 102 -12.94 -1.43 -20.60
N ASN A 103 -13.67 -2.07 -21.52
CA ASN A 103 -13.50 -1.92 -22.97
C ASN A 103 -12.09 -2.28 -23.48
N ASN A 104 -11.41 -3.23 -22.83
CA ASN A 104 -10.03 -3.62 -23.13
C ASN A 104 -9.03 -2.47 -23.01
N THR A 105 -9.35 -1.44 -22.21
CA THR A 105 -8.43 -0.34 -21.92
C THR A 105 -7.22 -0.87 -21.14
N VAL A 106 -6.04 -0.38 -21.49
CA VAL A 106 -4.79 -0.62 -20.77
C VAL A 106 -4.51 0.59 -19.88
N TYR A 107 -4.22 0.34 -18.61
CA TYR A 107 -3.98 1.38 -17.62
C TYR A 107 -2.53 1.34 -17.15
N GLY A 108 -1.97 2.51 -16.79
CA GLY A 108 -0.71 2.57 -16.07
C GLY A 108 -0.86 1.98 -14.68
N VAL A 109 0.18 1.31 -14.19
CA VAL A 109 0.22 0.74 -12.83
C VAL A 109 1.17 1.57 -11.97
N PRO A 110 0.66 2.45 -11.11
CA PRO A 110 1.50 3.30 -10.27
C PRO A 110 2.19 2.47 -9.18
N CYS A 111 3.51 2.28 -9.31
CA CYS A 111 4.30 1.56 -8.31
C CYS A 111 5.53 2.37 -7.90
N GLY A 112 5.86 2.38 -6.60
CA GLY A 112 7.08 3.02 -6.10
C GLY A 112 8.32 2.18 -6.40
N ARG A 113 9.37 2.83 -6.89
CA ARG A 113 10.65 2.26 -7.28
C ARG A 113 11.79 3.10 -6.72
N ALA A 114 11.97 3.02 -5.41
CA ALA A 114 13.03 3.70 -4.66
C ALA A 114 13.23 3.03 -3.30
N VAL A 115 14.34 3.32 -2.63
CA VAL A 115 14.47 3.05 -1.20
C VAL A 115 13.42 3.87 -0.45
N GLY A 116 12.50 3.18 0.22
CA GLY A 116 11.27 3.74 0.79
C GLY A 116 10.00 3.27 0.06
N GLY A 117 10.12 2.75 -1.17
CA GLY A 117 9.04 2.20 -1.98
C GLY A 117 7.87 3.17 -2.17
N GLY A 118 6.65 2.65 -2.06
CA GLY A 118 5.42 3.47 -2.17
C GLY A 118 5.37 4.67 -1.22
N SER A 119 5.94 4.56 -0.01
CA SER A 119 5.94 5.68 0.95
C SER A 119 6.79 6.88 0.50
N ALA A 120 7.76 6.68 -0.41
CA ALA A 120 8.56 7.77 -0.97
C ALA A 120 7.80 8.55 -2.06
N VAL A 121 6.77 7.96 -2.65
CA VAL A 121 6.10 8.50 -3.85
C VAL A 121 4.61 8.70 -3.69
N ASN A 122 4.01 8.37 -2.55
CA ASN A 122 2.55 8.47 -2.38
C ASN A 122 2.09 9.90 -2.01
N ALA A 123 0.77 10.07 -1.93
CA ALA A 123 0.15 11.34 -1.56
C ALA A 123 0.21 11.70 -0.05
N MET A 124 0.97 10.96 0.75
CA MET A 124 1.17 11.13 2.20
C MET A 124 -0.03 10.91 3.10
N PHE A 125 -1.24 10.67 2.59
CA PHE A 125 -2.39 10.32 3.43
C PHE A 125 -2.10 9.12 4.34
N PHE A 126 -2.39 9.29 5.62
CA PHE A 126 -1.99 8.38 6.67
C PHE A 126 -3.18 8.01 7.55
N HIS A 127 -3.98 7.08 7.05
CA HIS A 127 -5.16 6.57 7.73
C HIS A 127 -5.17 5.05 7.85
N ARG A 128 -5.90 4.59 8.87
CA ARG A 128 -6.28 3.20 9.07
C ARG A 128 -7.68 2.95 8.51
N SER A 129 -8.13 1.72 8.64
CA SER A 129 -9.51 1.30 8.43
C SER A 129 -10.29 1.21 9.74
N SER A 130 -11.59 0.91 9.63
CA SER A 130 -12.40 0.50 10.77
C SER A 130 -11.94 -0.84 11.36
N ALA A 131 -12.26 -1.05 12.65
CA ALA A 131 -11.89 -2.26 13.37
C ALA A 131 -12.46 -3.52 12.71
N ALA A 132 -13.75 -3.49 12.32
CA ALA A 132 -14.46 -4.63 11.74
C ALA A 132 -13.80 -5.14 10.45
N GLU A 133 -13.12 -4.29 9.68
CA GLU A 133 -12.40 -4.71 8.48
C GLU A 133 -11.17 -5.56 8.81
N TYR A 134 -10.42 -5.19 9.85
CA TYR A 134 -9.29 -5.99 10.31
C TYR A 134 -9.77 -7.27 11.00
N ASP A 135 -10.84 -7.21 11.79
CA ASP A 135 -11.44 -8.39 12.42
C ASP A 135 -11.88 -9.43 11.37
N ALA A 136 -12.43 -8.97 10.25
CA ALA A 136 -12.78 -9.84 9.14
C ALA A 136 -11.58 -10.46 8.40
N TRP A 137 -10.34 -10.00 8.63
CA TRP A 137 -9.15 -10.74 8.20
C TRP A 137 -8.93 -11.98 9.06
N ASP A 138 -9.11 -11.86 10.38
CA ASP A 138 -8.99 -12.96 11.34
C ASP A 138 -9.95 -14.10 10.98
N ASP A 139 -11.22 -13.77 10.69
CA ASP A 139 -12.26 -14.70 10.24
C ASP A 139 -11.87 -15.51 8.98
N LEU A 140 -10.93 -15.01 8.17
CA LEU A 140 -10.43 -15.65 6.95
C LEU A 140 -9.14 -16.46 7.15
N GLY A 141 -8.70 -16.62 8.40
CA GLY A 141 -7.51 -17.39 8.79
C GLY A 141 -6.25 -16.55 8.97
N ALA A 142 -6.38 -15.22 9.04
CA ALA A 142 -5.30 -14.33 9.42
C ALA A 142 -5.21 -14.17 10.95
N ASP A 143 -5.14 -15.29 11.68
CA ASP A 143 -5.23 -15.35 13.14
C ASP A 143 -4.35 -14.29 13.86
N GLY A 144 -4.99 -13.52 14.73
CA GLY A 144 -4.45 -12.43 15.50
C GLY A 144 -4.21 -11.14 14.71
N TRP A 145 -4.61 -11.03 13.44
CA TRP A 145 -4.54 -9.81 12.60
C TRP A 145 -5.84 -9.00 12.57
N ASP A 146 -6.69 -9.24 13.56
CA ASP A 146 -7.80 -8.38 13.97
C ASP A 146 -7.33 -6.99 14.45
N TRP A 147 -8.29 -6.12 14.75
CA TRP A 147 -8.01 -4.77 15.23
C TRP A 147 -7.16 -4.78 16.50
N ASP A 148 -7.53 -5.59 17.48
CA ASP A 148 -6.83 -5.67 18.77
C ASP A 148 -5.40 -6.20 18.62
N GLY A 149 -5.18 -7.13 17.69
CA GLY A 149 -3.86 -7.64 17.35
C GLY A 149 -3.00 -6.71 16.50
N LEU A 150 -3.58 -5.65 15.92
CA LEU A 150 -2.87 -4.64 15.11
C LEU A 150 -2.71 -3.28 15.80
N LEU A 151 -3.66 -2.85 16.63
CA LEU A 151 -3.66 -1.54 17.30
C LEU A 151 -2.37 -1.24 18.06
N PRO A 152 -1.78 -2.18 18.84
CA PRO A 152 -0.48 -1.94 19.48
C PRO A 152 0.63 -1.62 18.49
N TYR A 153 0.60 -2.23 17.29
CA TYR A 153 1.62 -2.04 16.27
C TYR A 153 1.38 -0.81 15.40
N PHE A 154 0.13 -0.44 15.19
CA PHE A 154 -0.22 0.89 14.68
C PHE A 154 0.34 1.99 15.59
N LYS A 155 0.18 1.85 16.90
CA LYS A 155 0.75 2.80 17.87
C LYS A 155 2.29 2.73 17.94
N LYS A 156 2.88 1.56 17.71
CA LYS A 156 4.35 1.38 17.70
C LYS A 156 5.00 2.04 16.47
N SER A 157 4.30 2.09 15.34
CA SER A 157 4.86 2.60 14.09
C SER A 157 4.90 4.12 14.01
N GLU A 158 3.98 4.82 14.68
CA GLU A 158 3.79 6.26 14.53
C GLU A 158 4.16 7.09 15.78
N THR A 159 4.49 8.35 15.53
CA THR A 159 4.34 9.46 16.48
C THR A 159 3.27 10.40 15.92
N PHE A 160 2.13 10.44 16.61
CA PHE A 160 1.04 11.36 16.32
C PHE A 160 1.31 12.73 16.92
N HIS A 161 1.06 13.78 16.12
CA HIS A 161 1.19 15.16 16.51
C HIS A 161 -0.17 15.87 16.42
N PRO A 162 -0.77 16.25 17.56
CA PRO A 162 -1.96 17.07 17.58
C PRO A 162 -1.74 18.39 16.82
N PRO A 163 -2.74 18.91 16.09
CA PRO A 163 -2.64 20.22 15.47
C PRO A 163 -2.71 21.34 16.50
N ASP A 164 -2.36 22.56 16.09
CA ASP A 164 -2.64 23.76 16.88
C ASP A 164 -4.12 23.82 17.29
N ALA A 165 -4.39 24.21 18.54
CA ALA A 165 -5.74 24.16 19.10
C ALA A 165 -6.72 25.11 18.42
N ALA A 166 -6.26 26.28 17.94
CA ALA A 166 -7.12 27.21 17.21
C ALA A 166 -7.43 26.68 15.82
N TYR A 167 -6.44 26.10 15.14
CA TYR A 167 -6.64 25.42 13.85
C TYR A 167 -7.60 24.23 13.98
N ALA A 168 -7.40 23.37 14.98
CA ALA A 168 -8.26 22.23 15.26
C ALA A 168 -9.73 22.66 15.43
N LYS A 169 -9.95 23.73 16.20
CA LYS A 169 -11.27 24.30 16.44
C LYS A 169 -11.89 24.88 15.17
N ASP A 170 -11.13 25.61 14.33
CA ASP A 170 -11.65 26.18 13.07
C ASP A 170 -12.02 25.10 12.06
N ARG A 171 -11.31 23.96 12.07
CA ARG A 171 -11.46 22.87 11.10
C ARG A 171 -12.23 21.66 11.62
N ASN A 172 -12.81 21.74 12.82
CA ASN A 172 -13.53 20.64 13.47
C ASN A 172 -12.69 19.35 13.58
N ILE A 173 -11.39 19.49 13.80
CA ILE A 173 -10.49 18.35 13.98
C ILE A 173 -10.61 17.89 15.43
N THR A 174 -10.97 16.63 15.57
CA THR A 174 -11.00 15.86 16.82
C THR A 174 -10.07 14.65 16.66
N TYR A 175 -9.65 14.08 17.79
CA TYR A 175 -8.80 12.89 17.81
C TYR A 175 -8.97 12.10 19.11
N ASP A 176 -8.57 10.83 19.10
CA ASP A 176 -8.54 9.95 20.26
C ASP A 176 -7.11 9.48 20.55
N LEU A 177 -6.48 10.10 21.56
CA LEU A 177 -5.11 9.77 21.95
C LEU A 177 -4.93 8.30 22.38
N SER A 178 -6.00 7.58 22.75
CA SER A 178 -5.90 6.17 23.10
C SER A 178 -5.57 5.29 21.88
N ALA A 179 -5.92 5.74 20.67
CA ALA A 179 -5.65 5.06 19.42
C ALA A 179 -4.27 5.39 18.82
N HIS A 180 -3.55 6.38 19.35
CA HIS A 180 -2.36 6.94 18.72
C HIS A 180 -1.04 6.60 19.40
N GLY A 181 -0.01 6.44 18.57
CA GLY A 181 1.39 6.30 19.00
C GLY A 181 2.03 7.65 19.32
N THR A 182 3.02 7.67 20.22
CA THR A 182 3.72 8.91 20.61
C THR A 182 5.24 8.81 20.54
N SER A 183 5.77 7.68 20.05
CA SER A 183 7.21 7.41 20.02
C SER A 183 7.67 6.58 18.82
N GLY A 184 6.75 6.23 17.92
CA GLY A 184 7.07 5.50 16.70
C GLY A 184 7.83 6.36 15.69
N PRO A 185 8.61 5.75 14.79
CA PRO A 185 9.49 6.48 13.88
C PRO A 185 8.76 7.30 12.81
N VAL A 186 7.55 6.92 12.41
CA VAL A 186 6.78 7.62 11.37
C VAL A 186 6.03 8.79 11.99
N GLN A 187 6.30 10.01 11.53
CA GLN A 187 5.58 11.20 11.98
C GLN A 187 4.23 11.29 11.27
N ALA A 188 3.16 11.47 12.05
CA ALA A 188 1.79 11.65 11.58
C ALA A 188 1.22 12.96 12.13
N SER A 189 0.82 13.87 11.24
CA SER A 189 0.31 15.19 11.61
C SER A 189 -0.78 15.67 10.65
N TYR A 190 -1.62 16.60 11.11
CA TYR A 190 -2.54 17.31 10.20
C TYR A 190 -1.79 18.45 9.50
N PRO A 191 -1.98 18.64 8.18
CA PRO A 191 -1.50 19.84 7.50
C PRO A 191 -2.14 21.09 8.12
N PRO A 192 -1.36 22.13 8.45
CA PRO A 192 -1.88 23.38 9.05
C PRO A 192 -2.54 24.31 8.03
N TYR A 193 -2.99 23.78 6.88
CA TYR A 193 -3.57 24.55 5.78
C TYR A 193 -4.76 23.80 5.19
N ASP A 194 -5.75 24.54 4.68
CA ASP A 194 -6.90 24.03 3.93
C ASP A 194 -7.33 25.08 2.91
N TYR A 195 -7.71 24.65 1.70
CA TYR A 195 -8.29 25.54 0.72
C TYR A 195 -9.63 26.13 1.20
N PRO A 196 -9.97 27.39 0.85
CA PRO A 196 -11.19 28.03 1.32
C PRO A 196 -12.48 27.25 1.03
N GLY A 197 -12.57 26.59 -0.13
CA GLY A 197 -13.74 25.80 -0.54
C GLY A 197 -14.01 24.58 0.35
N SER A 198 -13.05 24.12 1.17
CA SER A 198 -13.21 22.95 2.02
C SER A 198 -14.37 23.12 3.01
N LYS A 199 -14.62 24.35 3.51
CA LYS A 199 -15.75 24.63 4.42
C LYS A 199 -17.10 24.44 3.74
N ASN A 200 -17.21 24.73 2.45
CA ASN A 200 -18.44 24.50 1.67
C ASN A 200 -18.75 23.00 1.58
N PHE A 201 -17.73 22.18 1.30
CA PHE A 201 -17.86 20.72 1.26
C PHE A 201 -18.27 20.14 2.61
N TRP A 202 -17.61 20.60 3.67
CA TRP A 202 -17.89 20.17 5.03
C TRP A 202 -19.35 20.42 5.41
N ASN A 203 -19.80 21.66 5.24
CA ASN A 203 -21.16 22.05 5.61
C ASN A 203 -22.23 21.38 4.72
N ALA A 204 -21.93 21.13 3.44
CA ALA A 204 -22.81 20.36 2.57
C ALA A 204 -23.00 18.91 3.06
N ALA A 205 -21.93 18.27 3.54
CA ALA A 205 -21.99 16.94 4.11
C ALA A 205 -22.85 16.92 5.39
N LEU A 206 -22.60 17.87 6.32
CA LEU A 206 -23.38 17.98 7.55
C LEU A 206 -24.87 18.24 7.30
N ARG A 207 -25.21 19.07 6.31
CA ARG A 207 -26.60 19.34 5.92
C ARG A 207 -27.34 18.06 5.51
N LEU A 208 -26.63 17.11 4.90
CA LEU A 208 -27.17 15.81 4.52
C LEU A 208 -27.18 14.78 5.65
N GLY A 209 -26.81 15.19 6.87
CA GLY A 209 -26.75 14.30 8.03
C GLY A 209 -25.57 13.33 8.00
N ILE A 210 -24.55 13.58 7.16
CA ILE A 210 -23.31 12.81 7.22
C ILE A 210 -22.61 13.16 8.55
N PRO A 211 -22.34 12.19 9.42
CA PRO A 211 -21.81 12.46 10.74
C PRO A 211 -20.34 12.89 10.67
N THR A 212 -19.92 13.65 11.68
CA THR A 212 -18.51 13.76 12.05
C THR A 212 -18.14 12.59 12.96
N ILE A 213 -16.91 12.13 12.88
CA ILE A 213 -16.39 11.13 13.82
C ILE A 213 -15.32 11.72 14.72
N LYS A 214 -15.08 11.09 15.86
CA LYS A 214 -14.07 11.55 16.82
C LYS A 214 -12.66 11.38 16.26
N ASP A 215 -12.37 10.27 15.61
CA ASP A 215 -11.07 9.98 15.02
C ASP A 215 -11.18 8.83 13.99
N PRO A 216 -10.87 9.07 12.70
CA PRO A 216 -10.88 8.01 11.67
C PRO A 216 -9.88 6.87 11.93
N ASN A 217 -8.90 7.07 12.80
CA ASN A 217 -7.86 6.09 13.11
C ASN A 217 -8.13 5.31 14.40
N ALA A 218 -9.27 5.52 15.04
CA ALA A 218 -9.69 4.83 16.26
C ALA A 218 -10.61 3.62 16.00
N GLY A 219 -10.61 3.10 14.77
CA GLY A 219 -11.39 1.91 14.40
C GLY A 219 -12.81 2.22 13.91
N GLU A 220 -13.15 3.49 13.72
CA GLU A 220 -14.39 3.95 13.09
C GLU A 220 -14.05 4.85 11.90
N ALA A 221 -14.69 4.63 10.75
CA ALA A 221 -14.35 5.39 9.54
C ALA A 221 -15.55 6.02 8.82
N ILE A 222 -16.80 5.84 9.27
CA ILE A 222 -17.98 6.36 8.56
C ILE A 222 -18.25 7.82 8.92
N GLY A 223 -18.11 8.73 7.95
CA GLY A 223 -18.41 10.15 8.15
C GLY A 223 -17.49 11.07 7.36
N ILE A 224 -17.54 12.35 7.70
CA ILE A 224 -16.62 13.37 7.18
C ILE A 224 -15.55 13.71 8.20
N PHE A 225 -14.30 13.81 7.76
CA PHE A 225 -13.15 14.14 8.60
C PHE A 225 -11.98 14.74 7.82
N CYS A 226 -11.07 15.39 8.55
CA CYS A 226 -9.78 15.83 8.02
C CYS A 226 -8.78 14.68 8.00
N LEU A 227 -7.93 14.65 6.98
CA LEU A 227 -6.94 13.62 6.78
C LEU A 227 -5.65 13.93 7.58
N LEU A 228 -5.12 12.91 8.25
CA LEU A 228 -3.75 12.84 8.74
C LEU A 228 -2.79 12.57 7.58
N HIS A 229 -1.63 13.19 7.66
CA HIS A 229 -0.56 13.04 6.69
C HIS A 229 0.69 12.49 7.39
N SER A 230 1.44 11.68 6.66
CA SER A 230 2.76 11.20 7.05
C SER A 230 3.81 12.29 6.79
N VAL A 231 3.75 13.36 7.58
CA VAL A 231 4.57 14.56 7.49
C VAL A 231 5.17 14.83 8.88
N ASP A 232 6.43 15.24 8.92
CA ASP A 232 7.08 15.70 10.14
C ASP A 232 6.72 17.17 10.39
N PRO A 233 5.97 17.50 11.46
CA PRO A 233 5.54 18.88 11.69
C PRO A 233 6.68 19.83 12.03
N ALA A 234 7.85 19.33 12.47
CA ALA A 234 9.00 20.15 12.79
C ALA A 234 9.58 20.84 11.56
N ASN A 235 9.43 20.23 10.38
CA ASN A 235 9.99 20.74 9.13
C ASN A 235 9.03 20.66 7.93
N GLN A 236 7.78 20.26 8.13
CA GLN A 236 6.75 20.13 7.10
C GLN A 236 7.24 19.34 5.86
N THR A 237 8.05 18.30 6.09
CA THR A 237 8.49 17.39 5.04
C THR A 237 7.92 15.99 5.23
N ARG A 238 7.84 15.23 4.13
CA ARG A 238 7.43 13.83 4.11
C ARG A 238 8.16 13.01 5.18
N SER A 239 7.39 12.29 5.99
CA SER A 239 7.86 11.20 6.84
C SER A 239 7.57 9.86 6.15
N PHE A 240 8.61 9.15 5.72
CA PHE A 240 8.48 7.92 4.95
C PHE A 240 9.54 6.89 5.33
N ALA A 241 9.46 5.68 4.78
CA ALA A 241 10.17 4.53 5.34
C ALA A 241 11.69 4.69 5.31
N ARG A 242 12.26 5.38 4.31
CA ARG A 242 13.69 5.69 4.29
C ARG A 242 14.08 6.56 5.49
N THR A 243 13.39 7.67 5.72
CA THR A 243 13.74 8.59 6.81
C THR A 243 13.44 7.97 8.17
N ALA A 244 12.28 7.33 8.30
CA ALA A 244 11.79 6.72 9.53
C ALA A 244 12.59 5.47 9.97
N HIS A 245 12.95 4.59 9.03
CA HIS A 245 13.48 3.26 9.35
C HIS A 245 14.92 3.02 8.88
N TYR A 246 15.51 3.91 8.08
CA TYR A 246 16.89 3.77 7.62
C TYR A 246 17.77 4.95 8.06
N ASP A 247 17.54 6.16 7.53
CA ASP A 247 18.38 7.34 7.80
C ASP A 247 18.51 7.62 9.32
N ARG A 248 17.42 7.46 10.09
CA ARG A 248 17.38 7.67 11.55
C ARG A 248 18.40 6.82 12.33
N VAL A 249 18.69 5.61 11.85
CA VAL A 249 19.43 4.57 12.60
C VAL A 249 20.75 4.20 11.95
N ILE A 250 20.99 4.68 10.73
CA ILE A 250 22.13 4.35 9.87
C ILE A 250 23.47 4.55 10.58
N SER A 251 23.56 5.53 11.50
CA SER A 251 24.78 5.84 12.22
C SER A 251 25.12 4.88 13.37
N ALA A 252 24.11 4.22 13.93
CA ALA A 252 24.24 3.36 15.09
C ALA A 252 24.26 1.85 14.75
N ARG A 253 23.93 1.48 13.51
CA ARG A 253 23.68 0.07 13.12
C ARG A 253 24.55 -0.39 11.95
N PRO A 254 25.81 -0.79 12.20
CA PRO A 254 26.71 -1.31 11.16
C PRO A 254 26.28 -2.69 10.60
N ASN A 255 25.29 -3.33 11.22
CA ASN A 255 24.70 -4.62 10.82
C ASN A 255 23.51 -4.48 9.85
N TYR A 256 23.19 -3.26 9.41
CA TYR A 256 22.08 -2.96 8.49
C TYR A 256 22.63 -2.53 7.12
N HIS A 257 22.65 -3.45 6.16
CA HIS A 257 23.12 -3.20 4.80
C HIS A 257 21.96 -3.02 3.82
N VAL A 258 22.11 -2.08 2.87
CA VAL A 258 21.19 -1.88 1.74
C VAL A 258 21.98 -1.96 0.42
N LEU A 259 21.48 -2.74 -0.54
CA LEU A 259 21.98 -2.82 -1.92
C LEU A 259 20.92 -2.25 -2.88
N PRO A 260 21.02 -0.96 -3.26
CA PRO A 260 20.07 -0.31 -4.16
C PRO A 260 20.35 -0.64 -5.63
N ASN A 261 19.48 -0.17 -6.55
CA ASN A 261 19.62 -0.35 -8.00
C ASN A 261 19.77 -1.81 -8.45
N THR A 262 19.22 -2.75 -7.68
CA THR A 262 19.45 -4.18 -7.85
C THR A 262 18.14 -4.94 -7.76
N ALA A 263 17.83 -5.75 -8.77
CA ALA A 263 16.63 -6.55 -8.79
C ALA A 263 16.85 -7.87 -8.04
N VAL A 264 15.92 -8.28 -7.17
CA VAL A 264 15.86 -9.67 -6.71
C VAL A 264 15.12 -10.48 -7.76
N GLY A 265 15.79 -11.50 -8.33
CA GLY A 265 15.19 -12.33 -9.37
C GLY A 265 14.37 -13.49 -8.81
N LYS A 266 14.95 -14.25 -7.87
CA LYS A 266 14.29 -15.40 -7.24
C LYS A 266 14.95 -15.76 -5.92
N VAL A 267 14.23 -16.49 -5.09
CA VAL A 267 14.75 -17.14 -3.88
C VAL A 267 15.50 -18.42 -4.28
N THR A 268 16.62 -18.69 -3.62
CA THR A 268 17.39 -19.93 -3.79
C THR A 268 17.06 -20.93 -2.68
N PHE A 269 17.04 -22.23 -3.00
CA PHE A 269 16.61 -23.27 -2.07
C PHE A 269 17.57 -24.47 -1.98
N THR A 270 17.55 -25.14 -0.83
CA THR A 270 17.94 -26.55 -0.68
C THR A 270 16.70 -27.33 -0.24
N GLY A 271 16.22 -28.24 -1.09
CA GLY A 271 14.86 -28.79 -0.91
C GLY A 271 13.83 -27.66 -0.97
N THR A 272 13.00 -27.54 0.07
CA THR A 272 12.05 -26.42 0.25
C THR A 272 12.51 -25.38 1.27
N THR A 273 13.76 -25.47 1.72
CA THR A 273 14.36 -24.50 2.67
C THR A 273 15.02 -23.38 1.89
N ALA A 274 14.57 -22.14 2.10
CA ALA A 274 15.19 -20.97 1.48
C ALA A 274 16.59 -20.72 2.09
N THR A 275 17.56 -20.46 1.22
CA THR A 275 18.99 -20.30 1.57
C THR A 275 19.57 -18.95 1.17
N GLY A 276 18.82 -18.12 0.46
CA GLY A 276 19.31 -16.87 -0.11
C GLY A 276 18.47 -16.39 -1.27
N VAL A 277 19.02 -15.46 -2.04
CA VAL A 277 18.40 -14.92 -3.26
C VAL A 277 19.42 -14.81 -4.39
N GLU A 278 18.95 -14.98 -5.62
CA GLU A 278 19.62 -14.49 -6.83
C GLU A 278 19.23 -13.02 -7.03
N TYR A 279 20.22 -12.17 -7.25
CA TYR A 279 20.00 -10.74 -7.54
C TYR A 279 20.78 -10.31 -8.78
N ILE A 280 20.33 -9.21 -9.37
CA ILE A 280 20.74 -8.75 -10.69
C ILE A 280 21.05 -7.26 -10.61
N ASP A 281 22.30 -6.91 -10.90
CA ASP A 281 22.70 -5.52 -11.08
C ASP A 281 22.01 -4.97 -12.34
N ARG A 282 21.19 -3.93 -12.17
CA ARG A 282 20.33 -3.43 -13.26
C ARG A 282 21.10 -2.69 -14.35
N ALA A 283 22.32 -2.22 -14.04
CA ALA A 283 23.13 -1.47 -15.01
C ALA A 283 23.90 -2.42 -15.93
N SER A 284 24.46 -3.50 -15.39
CA SER A 284 25.30 -4.47 -16.10
C SER A 284 24.56 -5.74 -16.52
N GLY A 285 23.42 -6.05 -15.90
CA GLY A 285 22.72 -7.33 -16.05
C GLY A 285 23.43 -8.51 -15.36
N ALA A 286 24.50 -8.24 -14.60
CA ALA A 286 25.27 -9.28 -13.92
C ALA A 286 24.44 -9.94 -12.81
N LYS A 287 24.43 -11.28 -12.80
CA LYS A 287 23.74 -12.09 -11.80
C LYS A 287 24.70 -12.49 -10.68
N SER A 288 24.22 -12.45 -9.45
CA SER A 288 24.96 -12.89 -8.27
C SER A 288 23.99 -13.47 -7.23
N THR A 289 24.53 -14.02 -6.14
CA THR A 289 23.72 -14.62 -5.07
C THR A 289 24.16 -14.11 -3.71
N ALA A 290 23.21 -13.87 -2.82
CA ALA A 290 23.44 -13.54 -1.42
C ALA A 290 22.85 -14.66 -0.55
N LYS A 291 23.54 -15.03 0.53
CA LYS A 291 23.16 -16.14 1.40
C LYS A 291 22.50 -15.66 2.70
N ALA A 292 21.40 -16.28 3.07
CA ALA A 292 20.74 -16.10 4.36
C ALA A 292 21.00 -17.33 5.25
N THR A 293 21.36 -17.13 6.52
CA THR A 293 21.55 -18.21 7.52
C THR A 293 20.30 -18.47 8.34
N LYS A 294 19.39 -17.49 8.46
CA LYS A 294 18.11 -17.63 9.18
C LYS A 294 16.89 -17.56 8.29
N GLU A 295 16.70 -16.53 7.48
CA GLU A 295 15.45 -16.38 6.71
C GLU A 295 15.55 -15.40 5.54
N VAL A 296 14.81 -15.69 4.46
CA VAL A 296 14.54 -14.74 3.38
C VAL A 296 13.15 -14.15 3.58
N ILE A 297 13.03 -12.83 3.47
CA ILE A 297 11.79 -12.09 3.65
C ILE A 297 11.50 -11.35 2.34
N ILE A 298 10.36 -11.62 1.72
CA ILE A 298 9.92 -10.92 0.51
C ILE A 298 9.07 -9.71 0.93
N ALA A 299 9.43 -8.53 0.43
CA ALA A 299 8.77 -7.25 0.73
C ALA A 299 8.77 -6.33 -0.51
N ALA A 300 8.56 -6.92 -1.70
CA ALA A 300 8.64 -6.23 -2.99
C ALA A 300 7.30 -5.62 -3.45
N GLY A 301 6.28 -5.63 -2.57
CA GLY A 301 4.96 -5.08 -2.84
C GLY A 301 4.05 -6.03 -3.62
N ALA A 302 2.76 -5.71 -3.69
CA ALA A 302 1.73 -6.60 -4.24
C ALA A 302 1.92 -6.96 -5.72
N VAL A 303 2.68 -6.14 -6.46
CA VAL A 303 2.99 -6.42 -7.87
C VAL A 303 4.18 -7.38 -8.00
N HIS A 304 5.31 -7.12 -7.32
CA HIS A 304 6.55 -7.86 -7.59
C HIS A 304 6.79 -9.04 -6.63
N SER A 305 6.23 -9.03 -5.41
CA SER A 305 6.31 -10.19 -4.50
C SER A 305 5.75 -11.49 -5.10
N PRO A 306 4.57 -11.51 -5.76
CA PRO A 306 4.10 -12.73 -6.41
C PRO A 306 4.97 -13.13 -7.61
N GLN A 307 5.57 -12.19 -8.32
CA GLN A 307 6.49 -12.50 -9.41
C GLN A 307 7.74 -13.22 -8.89
N ILE A 308 8.36 -12.73 -7.80
CA ILE A 308 9.52 -13.37 -7.17
C ILE A 308 9.19 -14.81 -6.77
N LEU A 309 8.02 -15.07 -6.17
CA LEU A 309 7.62 -16.43 -5.82
C LEU A 309 7.42 -17.33 -7.05
N GLN A 310 6.79 -16.82 -8.11
CA GLN A 310 6.59 -17.57 -9.36
C GLN A 310 7.94 -17.96 -10.00
N LEU A 311 8.86 -17.00 -10.11
CA LEU A 311 10.23 -17.21 -10.61
C LEU A 311 11.05 -18.16 -9.73
N SER A 312 10.68 -18.27 -8.45
CA SER A 312 11.25 -19.22 -7.48
C SER A 312 10.65 -20.63 -7.57
N GLY A 313 9.71 -20.87 -8.50
CA GLY A 313 9.02 -22.14 -8.67
C GLY A 313 7.85 -22.36 -7.69
N ILE A 314 7.35 -21.31 -7.04
CA ILE A 314 6.23 -21.37 -6.10
C ILE A 314 5.02 -20.71 -6.75
N GLY A 315 4.00 -21.50 -7.07
CA GLY A 315 2.82 -20.99 -7.79
C GLY A 315 1.99 -22.08 -8.45
N SER A 316 1.07 -21.67 -9.33
CA SER A 316 0.24 -22.60 -10.11
C SER A 316 1.08 -23.46 -11.06
N LYS A 317 0.84 -24.77 -11.03
CA LYS A 317 1.59 -25.75 -11.85
C LYS A 317 1.50 -25.43 -13.35
N SER A 318 0.29 -25.16 -13.85
CA SER A 318 0.07 -24.92 -15.28
C SER A 318 0.80 -23.66 -15.76
N HIS A 319 0.74 -22.58 -14.96
CA HIS A 319 1.39 -21.32 -15.29
C HIS A 319 2.92 -21.48 -15.32
N LEU A 320 3.51 -22.03 -14.25
CA LEU A 320 4.95 -22.22 -14.16
C LEU A 320 5.50 -23.13 -15.28
N GLN A 321 4.78 -24.21 -15.61
CA GLN A 321 5.14 -25.08 -16.73
C GLN A 321 5.14 -24.34 -18.08
N GLY A 322 4.17 -23.45 -18.30
CA GLY A 322 4.11 -22.61 -19.50
C GLY A 322 5.31 -21.68 -19.67
N LEU A 323 5.97 -21.30 -18.56
CA LEU A 323 7.18 -20.47 -18.56
C LEU A 323 8.49 -21.29 -18.54
N GLY A 324 8.41 -22.62 -18.53
CA GLY A 324 9.58 -23.50 -18.38
C GLY A 324 10.19 -23.49 -16.98
N ILE A 325 9.47 -23.00 -15.96
CA ILE A 325 9.92 -22.94 -14.57
C ILE A 325 9.58 -24.25 -13.87
N LYS A 326 10.58 -24.92 -13.28
CA LYS A 326 10.36 -26.12 -12.48
C LYS A 326 9.61 -25.75 -11.20
N GLN A 327 8.41 -26.31 -11.04
CA GLN A 327 7.63 -26.13 -9.81
C GLN A 327 8.31 -26.79 -8.61
N LEU A 328 8.49 -26.01 -7.55
CA LEU A 328 8.94 -26.41 -6.23
C LEU A 328 7.76 -26.66 -5.29
N VAL A 329 6.81 -25.71 -5.22
CA VAL A 329 5.60 -25.82 -4.41
C VAL A 329 4.38 -25.41 -5.23
N ASN A 330 3.34 -26.24 -5.21
CA ASN A 330 2.04 -25.89 -5.79
C ASN A 330 1.23 -25.02 -4.83
N LEU A 331 1.18 -23.72 -5.11
CA LEU A 331 0.36 -22.71 -4.44
C LEU A 331 -0.40 -21.91 -5.50
N PRO A 332 -1.58 -22.37 -5.95
CA PRO A 332 -2.31 -21.74 -7.05
C PRO A 332 -2.80 -20.32 -6.73
N GLY A 333 -2.84 -19.92 -5.44
CA GLY A 333 -3.17 -18.57 -5.03
C GLY A 333 -2.10 -17.51 -5.26
N VAL A 334 -0.84 -17.91 -5.56
CA VAL A 334 0.24 -16.95 -5.83
C VAL A 334 -0.11 -16.10 -7.05
N GLY A 335 -0.17 -14.78 -6.85
CA GLY A 335 -0.53 -13.82 -7.88
C GLY A 335 -2.02 -13.72 -8.15
N GLN A 336 -2.88 -14.51 -7.50
CA GLN A 336 -4.34 -14.36 -7.62
C GLN A 336 -4.83 -13.30 -6.61
N ASN A 337 -6.11 -12.95 -6.65
CA ASN A 337 -6.75 -12.11 -5.63
C ASN A 337 -6.21 -10.67 -5.56
N LEU A 338 -5.65 -10.15 -6.67
CA LEU A 338 -5.28 -8.73 -6.76
C LEU A 338 -6.52 -7.87 -6.52
N GLN A 339 -6.38 -6.88 -5.64
CA GLN A 339 -7.39 -5.90 -5.30
C GLN A 339 -6.73 -4.53 -5.24
N ASP A 340 -7.49 -3.50 -5.59
CA ASP A 340 -7.13 -2.09 -5.50
C ASP A 340 -8.43 -1.27 -5.40
N HIS A 341 -8.35 -0.04 -4.90
CA HIS A 341 -9.50 0.86 -4.91
C HIS A 341 -9.78 1.34 -6.33
N LEU A 342 -11.06 1.31 -6.73
CA LEU A 342 -11.46 1.79 -8.04
C LEU A 342 -11.70 3.31 -7.98
N VAL A 343 -11.24 4.04 -8.98
CA VAL A 343 -11.29 5.51 -8.98
C VAL A 343 -12.25 6.00 -10.04
N LEU A 344 -13.11 6.94 -9.67
CA LEU A 344 -13.98 7.67 -10.58
C LEU A 344 -13.85 9.17 -10.32
N THR A 345 -13.52 9.93 -11.36
CA THR A 345 -13.47 11.39 -11.30
C THR A 345 -14.77 11.98 -11.82
N VAL A 346 -15.37 12.90 -11.07
CA VAL A 346 -16.56 13.66 -11.48
C VAL A 346 -16.14 15.10 -11.72
N ASN A 347 -16.23 15.55 -12.96
CA ASN A 347 -15.77 16.88 -13.36
C ASN A 347 -16.93 17.87 -13.35
N TYR A 348 -16.60 19.14 -13.05
CA TYR A 348 -17.55 20.23 -12.93
C TYR A 348 -16.98 21.51 -13.55
N ASN A 349 -17.84 22.28 -14.19
CA ASN A 349 -17.60 23.70 -14.41
C ASN A 349 -18.19 24.50 -13.24
N TYR A 350 -17.58 25.64 -12.94
CA TYR A 350 -18.05 26.55 -11.90
C TYR A 350 -18.20 27.95 -12.49
N THR A 351 -19.28 28.65 -12.11
CA THR A 351 -19.53 30.02 -12.59
C THR A 351 -18.95 31.09 -11.68
N ASN A 352 -18.48 30.72 -10.48
CA ASN A 352 -17.83 31.60 -9.52
C ASN A 352 -16.37 31.16 -9.25
N ASN A 353 -15.54 32.08 -8.77
CA ASN A 353 -14.09 31.86 -8.59
C ASN A 353 -13.79 30.83 -7.48
N LEU A 354 -13.06 29.76 -7.82
CA LEU A 354 -12.58 28.71 -6.90
C LEU A 354 -11.18 28.99 -6.34
N PHE A 355 -10.62 30.18 -6.53
CA PHE A 355 -9.25 30.47 -6.16
C PHE A 355 -9.11 30.92 -4.69
N PRO A 356 -8.10 30.43 -3.95
CA PRO A 356 -7.20 29.33 -4.29
C PRO A 356 -7.85 27.94 -4.09
N ASN A 357 -7.36 26.95 -4.84
CA ASN A 357 -7.75 25.54 -4.79
C ASN A 357 -6.56 24.60 -5.05
N GLY A 358 -6.80 23.28 -5.05
CA GLY A 358 -5.78 22.24 -5.27
C GLY A 358 -4.94 22.37 -6.53
N GLY A 359 -5.42 23.07 -7.57
CA GLY A 359 -4.66 23.33 -8.80
C GLY A 359 -3.88 24.65 -8.81
N SER A 360 -4.09 25.52 -7.81
CA SER A 360 -3.58 26.91 -7.83
C SER A 360 -2.06 27.03 -7.76
N LEU A 361 -1.37 26.08 -7.12
CA LEU A 361 0.10 26.02 -7.14
C LEU A 361 0.66 25.79 -8.55
N GLN A 362 -0.09 25.10 -9.42
CA GLN A 362 0.35 24.80 -10.78
C GLN A 362 -0.10 25.87 -11.78
N SER A 363 -1.30 26.42 -11.60
CA SER A 363 -1.91 27.35 -12.57
C SER A 363 -1.57 28.82 -12.34
N ASN A 364 -1.06 29.22 -11.17
CA ASN A 364 -0.77 30.62 -10.84
C ASN A 364 0.64 30.79 -10.23
N ALA A 365 1.58 31.30 -11.03
CA ALA A 365 2.97 31.48 -10.63
C ALA A 365 3.16 32.49 -9.47
N THR A 366 2.34 33.54 -9.38
CA THR A 366 2.41 34.52 -8.28
C THR A 366 2.01 33.87 -6.97
N TYR A 367 0.88 33.14 -6.97
CA TYR A 367 0.42 32.39 -5.82
C TYR A 367 1.42 31.32 -5.41
N ASN A 368 1.96 30.57 -6.37
CA ASN A 368 3.02 29.59 -6.12
C ASN A 368 4.20 30.21 -5.37
N ALA A 369 4.74 31.33 -5.86
CA ALA A 369 5.87 32.00 -5.24
C ALA A 369 5.55 32.53 -3.82
N GLU A 370 4.35 33.08 -3.61
CA GLU A 370 3.88 33.53 -2.30
C GLU A 370 3.78 32.37 -1.30
N GLN A 371 3.11 31.28 -1.70
CA GLN A 371 2.95 30.10 -0.84
C GLN A 371 4.29 29.42 -0.57
N ARG A 372 5.21 29.41 -1.53
CA ARG A 372 6.57 28.93 -1.31
C ARG A 372 7.31 29.76 -0.26
N ALA A 373 7.21 31.08 -0.32
CA ALA A 373 7.81 31.96 0.67
C ALA A 373 7.23 31.74 2.09
N LEU A 374 5.92 31.51 2.20
CA LEU A 374 5.28 31.15 3.48
C LEU A 374 5.82 29.84 4.04
N TYR A 375 5.95 28.81 3.20
CA TYR A 375 6.49 27.51 3.60
C TYR A 375 7.94 27.62 4.10
N ASP A 376 8.80 28.31 3.35
CA ASP A 376 10.20 28.54 3.74
C ASP A 376 10.29 29.35 5.04
N ALA A 377 9.32 30.23 5.31
CA ALA A 377 9.18 31.01 6.55
C ALA A 377 8.47 30.26 7.69
N ARG A 378 8.16 28.96 7.54
CA ARG A 378 7.44 28.13 8.54
C ARG A 378 6.07 28.70 8.92
N GLN A 379 5.39 29.31 7.96
CA GLN A 379 4.00 29.76 8.09
C GLN A 379 3.07 28.81 7.34
N PRO A 380 1.80 28.67 7.79
CA PRO A 380 0.80 27.89 7.06
C PRO A 380 0.75 28.24 5.57
N SER A 381 0.84 27.22 4.72
CA SER A 381 0.98 27.36 3.29
C SER A 381 0.27 26.25 2.53
N ALA A 382 -0.16 26.52 1.30
CA ALA A 382 -0.58 25.48 0.37
C ALA A 382 0.51 24.43 0.09
N TYR A 383 1.78 24.73 0.40
CA TYR A 383 2.86 23.76 0.33
C TYR A 383 2.88 22.71 1.45
N ASP A 384 2.07 22.89 2.50
CA ASP A 384 1.91 21.91 3.57
C ASP A 384 0.93 20.78 3.20
N ILE A 385 0.12 20.98 2.15
CA ILE A 385 -0.74 19.93 1.55
C ILE A 385 -0.01 19.33 0.36
N THR A 386 -0.16 18.02 0.15
CA THR A 386 0.32 17.35 -1.07
C THR A 386 -0.27 18.01 -2.31
N ALA A 387 0.57 18.42 -3.26
CA ALA A 387 0.13 19.06 -4.50
C ALA A 387 -1.02 18.28 -5.16
N THR A 388 -2.00 19.02 -5.71
CA THR A 388 -3.23 18.51 -6.34
C THR A 388 -4.21 17.75 -5.44
N THR A 389 -3.94 17.64 -4.14
CA THR A 389 -4.86 17.00 -3.18
C THR A 389 -5.61 18.01 -2.31
N GLY A 390 -6.53 17.52 -1.47
CA GLY A 390 -7.14 18.26 -0.37
C GLY A 390 -7.12 17.40 0.90
N ASN A 391 -7.54 17.97 2.03
CA ASN A 391 -7.46 17.29 3.32
C ASN A 391 -8.80 16.76 3.84
N LEU A 392 -9.90 16.89 3.08
CA LEU A 392 -11.21 16.41 3.51
C LEU A 392 -11.63 15.18 2.72
N ILE A 393 -12.22 14.23 3.44
CA ILE A 393 -12.78 13.01 2.86
C ILE A 393 -14.11 12.66 3.52
N ILE A 394 -14.99 12.03 2.76
CA ILE A 394 -16.28 11.53 3.23
C ILE A 394 -16.34 10.04 2.96
N PHE A 395 -16.33 9.22 4.00
CA PHE A 395 -16.51 7.78 3.91
C PHE A 395 -17.99 7.43 4.01
N LEU A 396 -18.44 6.56 3.11
CA LEU A 396 -19.85 6.26 2.90
C LEU A 396 -20.10 4.76 2.92
N ASN A 397 -21.18 4.37 3.60
CA ASN A 397 -21.71 3.01 3.54
C ASN A 397 -22.95 2.95 2.63
N LEU A 398 -23.41 1.73 2.35
CA LEU A 398 -24.52 1.51 1.42
C LEU A 398 -25.86 2.02 2.01
N GLN A 399 -26.02 1.96 3.33
CA GLN A 399 -27.21 2.38 4.06
C GLN A 399 -27.44 3.90 3.96
N ASN A 400 -26.36 4.69 4.03
CA ASN A 400 -26.43 6.15 3.98
C ASN A 400 -26.48 6.70 2.53
N THR A 401 -26.14 5.86 1.55
CA THR A 401 -26.11 6.25 0.12
C THR A 401 -27.35 5.80 -0.65
N THR A 402 -28.19 4.93 -0.10
CA THR A 402 -29.35 4.35 -0.79
C THR A 402 -30.61 4.32 0.07
N SER A 403 -31.78 4.18 -0.57
CA SER A 403 -33.01 3.85 0.17
C SER A 403 -32.95 2.41 0.69
N ALA A 404 -33.68 2.10 1.76
CA ALA A 404 -33.73 0.75 2.32
C ALA A 404 -34.11 -0.33 1.28
N ALA A 405 -35.05 -0.03 0.38
CA ALA A 405 -35.42 -0.94 -0.70
C ALA A 405 -34.29 -1.17 -1.72
N LYS A 406 -33.56 -0.10 -2.09
CA LYS A 406 -32.42 -0.21 -3.02
C LYS A 406 -31.24 -0.94 -2.37
N TYR A 407 -30.92 -0.66 -1.11
CA TYR A 407 -29.96 -1.41 -0.29
C TYR A 407 -30.27 -2.92 -0.34
N GLN A 408 -31.50 -3.31 0.02
CA GLN A 408 -31.92 -4.71 0.02
C GLN A 408 -31.83 -5.35 -1.37
N SER A 409 -32.20 -4.61 -2.42
CA SER A 409 -32.09 -5.09 -3.80
C SER A 409 -30.65 -5.34 -4.20
N ILE A 410 -29.72 -4.40 -3.95
CA ILE A 410 -28.30 -4.55 -4.29
C ILE A 410 -27.71 -5.79 -3.60
N VAL A 411 -27.93 -5.89 -2.28
CA VAL A 411 -27.39 -6.99 -1.47
C VAL A 411 -27.97 -8.34 -1.91
N SER A 412 -29.28 -8.42 -2.17
CA SER A 412 -29.93 -9.65 -2.62
C SER A 412 -29.44 -10.10 -4.00
N SER A 413 -29.31 -9.15 -4.94
CA SER A 413 -28.75 -9.41 -6.27
C SER A 413 -27.30 -9.90 -6.15
N ALA A 414 -26.46 -9.22 -5.36
CA ALA A 414 -25.08 -9.61 -5.14
C ALA A 414 -24.97 -11.04 -4.59
N LYS A 415 -25.77 -11.42 -3.59
CA LYS A 415 -25.77 -12.77 -2.98
C LYS A 415 -26.26 -13.87 -3.93
N SER A 416 -27.04 -13.53 -4.96
CA SER A 416 -27.55 -14.48 -5.95
C SER A 416 -26.53 -14.87 -7.03
N LEU A 417 -25.46 -14.10 -7.19
CA LEU A 417 -24.42 -14.36 -8.19
C LEU A 417 -23.59 -15.58 -7.81
N ASN A 418 -23.23 -16.40 -8.80
CA ASN A 418 -22.30 -17.51 -8.62
C ASN A 418 -20.85 -16.98 -8.61
N PRO A 419 -20.13 -17.01 -7.48
CA PRO A 419 -18.76 -16.47 -7.41
C PRO A 419 -17.80 -17.15 -8.39
N ALA A 420 -18.03 -18.42 -8.71
CA ALA A 420 -17.14 -19.17 -9.60
C ALA A 420 -17.12 -18.68 -11.05
N THR A 421 -18.06 -17.82 -11.45
CA THR A 421 -18.12 -17.23 -12.80
C THR A 421 -17.62 -15.79 -12.86
N LEU A 422 -17.23 -15.20 -11.72
CA LEU A 422 -16.86 -13.78 -11.62
C LEU A 422 -15.34 -13.54 -11.70
N ILE A 423 -14.53 -14.59 -11.56
CA ILE A 423 -13.08 -14.53 -11.66
C ILE A 423 -12.59 -15.51 -12.74
N SER A 424 -11.39 -15.26 -13.28
CA SER A 424 -10.82 -16.05 -14.36
C SER A 424 -10.18 -17.38 -13.92
N SER A 425 -9.88 -17.54 -12.62
CA SER A 425 -9.24 -18.74 -12.10
C SER A 425 -10.17 -19.96 -12.18
N THR A 426 -9.60 -21.12 -12.51
CA THR A 426 -10.29 -22.42 -12.51
C THR A 426 -9.90 -23.31 -11.34
N ASP A 427 -8.98 -22.85 -10.49
CA ASP A 427 -8.52 -23.61 -9.32
C ASP A 427 -9.57 -23.63 -8.21
N LYS A 428 -9.92 -24.82 -7.73
CA LYS A 428 -10.99 -25.01 -6.74
C LYS A 428 -10.71 -24.31 -5.40
N ALA A 429 -9.45 -24.25 -4.96
CA ALA A 429 -9.10 -23.60 -3.70
C ALA A 429 -9.22 -22.08 -3.84
N VAL A 430 -8.73 -21.51 -4.94
CA VAL A 430 -8.85 -20.07 -5.24
C VAL A 430 -10.31 -19.66 -5.35
N LEU A 431 -11.14 -20.43 -6.07
CA LEU A 431 -12.58 -20.15 -6.20
C LEU A 431 -13.30 -20.21 -4.84
N LYS A 432 -12.93 -21.17 -3.98
CA LYS A 432 -13.48 -21.28 -2.63
C LYS A 432 -13.09 -20.08 -1.76
N GLY A 433 -11.83 -19.66 -1.79
CA GLY A 433 -11.35 -18.48 -1.06
C GLY A 433 -12.06 -17.20 -1.49
N TYR A 434 -12.17 -16.99 -2.80
CA TYR A 434 -12.90 -15.85 -3.35
C TYR A 434 -14.36 -15.82 -2.88
N ALA A 435 -15.07 -16.97 -2.93
CA ALA A 435 -16.44 -17.06 -2.44
C ALA A 435 -16.54 -16.70 -0.94
N ASN A 436 -15.60 -17.15 -0.12
CA ASN A 436 -15.57 -16.86 1.31
C ASN A 436 -15.31 -15.38 1.61
N GLN A 437 -14.34 -14.76 0.95
CA GLN A 437 -14.08 -13.32 1.07
C GLN A 437 -15.31 -12.50 0.66
N ARG A 438 -15.92 -12.84 -0.48
CA ARG A 438 -17.11 -12.17 -0.98
C ARG A 438 -18.28 -12.29 0.00
N ASN A 439 -18.44 -13.45 0.62
CA ASN A 439 -19.44 -13.68 1.67
C ASN A 439 -19.14 -12.87 2.94
N ALA A 440 -17.89 -12.81 3.39
CA ALA A 440 -17.50 -12.00 4.55
C ALA A 440 -17.85 -10.52 4.33
N ILE A 441 -17.56 -9.99 3.15
CA ILE A 441 -17.93 -8.60 2.80
C ILE A 441 -19.46 -8.43 2.79
N LEU A 442 -20.20 -9.25 2.04
CA LEU A 442 -21.65 -9.07 1.83
C LEU A 442 -22.52 -9.43 3.04
N ASN A 443 -22.06 -10.32 3.91
CA ASN A 443 -22.85 -10.81 5.05
C ASN A 443 -22.43 -10.19 6.38
N ASN A 444 -21.19 -9.68 6.50
CA ASN A 444 -20.68 -9.16 7.76
C ASN A 444 -20.44 -7.65 7.64
N LEU A 445 -19.52 -7.23 6.74
CA LEU A 445 -19.09 -5.82 6.67
C LEU A 445 -20.20 -4.89 6.16
N ILE A 446 -20.86 -5.24 5.05
CA ILE A 446 -21.94 -4.40 4.51
C ILE A 446 -23.09 -4.25 5.52
N PRO A 447 -23.61 -5.33 6.14
CA PRO A 447 -24.64 -5.18 7.18
C PRO A 447 -24.18 -4.46 8.45
N ALA A 448 -22.90 -4.56 8.83
CA ALA A 448 -22.32 -3.81 9.95
C ALA A 448 -22.21 -2.30 9.68
N GLY A 449 -22.45 -1.87 8.43
CA GLY A 449 -22.44 -0.46 8.06
C GLY A 449 -21.07 0.05 7.67
N GLU A 450 -20.16 -0.85 7.26
CA GLU A 450 -18.81 -0.50 6.79
C GLU A 450 -18.82 0.23 5.45
N ALA A 451 -17.72 0.95 5.19
CA ALA A 451 -17.60 1.79 4.01
C ALA A 451 -17.55 0.95 2.73
N ILE A 452 -18.26 1.41 1.71
CA ILE A 452 -18.14 0.89 0.34
C ILE A 452 -17.24 1.76 -0.54
N GLY A 453 -16.98 2.99 -0.08
CA GLY A 453 -16.12 3.95 -0.74
C GLY A 453 -16.23 5.32 -0.09
N ASP A 454 -15.52 6.26 -0.67
CA ASP A 454 -15.38 7.61 -0.15
C ASP A 454 -15.30 8.66 -1.27
N ILE A 455 -15.48 9.92 -0.86
CA ILE A 455 -15.46 11.10 -1.74
C ILE A 455 -14.49 12.11 -1.17
N SER A 456 -13.58 12.60 -2.00
CA SER A 456 -12.74 13.75 -1.67
C SER A 456 -12.96 14.89 -2.66
N TRP A 457 -12.66 16.12 -2.20
CA TRP A 457 -12.65 17.30 -3.05
C TRP A 457 -11.53 18.24 -2.63
N ASN A 458 -10.64 18.54 -3.57
CA ASN A 458 -9.53 19.47 -3.37
C ASN A 458 -9.93 20.93 -3.66
N THR A 459 -11.23 21.23 -3.70
CA THR A 459 -11.85 22.53 -4.03
C THR A 459 -11.68 22.99 -5.49
N ALA A 460 -11.10 22.15 -6.35
CA ALA A 460 -10.93 22.43 -7.78
C ALA A 460 -12.10 21.88 -8.62
N GLU A 461 -11.87 21.69 -9.92
CA GLU A 461 -12.89 21.37 -10.92
C GLU A 461 -13.38 19.91 -10.91
N ALA A 462 -12.95 19.09 -9.95
CA ALA A 462 -13.36 17.69 -9.87
C ALA A 462 -13.46 17.17 -8.43
N THR A 463 -14.47 16.35 -8.17
CA THR A 463 -14.47 15.44 -7.01
C THR A 463 -13.90 14.09 -7.42
N SER A 464 -13.26 13.41 -6.48
CA SER A 464 -12.75 12.04 -6.66
C SER A 464 -13.58 11.10 -5.80
N ILE A 465 -14.07 10.04 -6.42
CA ILE A 465 -14.75 8.91 -5.76
C ILE A 465 -13.77 7.73 -5.76
N TYR A 466 -13.56 7.16 -4.58
CA TYR A 466 -12.74 5.97 -4.38
C TYR A 466 -13.65 4.86 -3.88
N MET A 467 -13.81 3.80 -4.66
CA MET A 467 -14.57 2.63 -4.24
C MET A 467 -13.62 1.67 -3.54
N THR A 468 -13.73 1.63 -2.21
CA THR A 468 -12.73 0.99 -1.34
C THR A 468 -13.05 -0.47 -1.02
N ARG A 469 -14.23 -0.94 -1.43
CA ARG A 469 -14.70 -2.32 -1.20
C ARG A 469 -15.06 -3.05 -2.50
N PRO A 470 -14.12 -3.22 -3.45
CA PRO A 470 -14.38 -4.00 -4.65
C PRO A 470 -14.59 -5.49 -4.33
N LEU A 471 -15.56 -6.09 -5.00
CA LEU A 471 -15.74 -7.53 -5.07
C LEU A 471 -14.99 -8.13 -6.26
N SER A 472 -14.69 -7.35 -7.30
CA SER A 472 -13.80 -7.77 -8.37
C SER A 472 -12.44 -8.25 -7.86
N ARG A 473 -11.85 -9.22 -8.58
CA ARG A 473 -10.51 -9.73 -8.33
C ARG A 473 -9.73 -9.83 -9.61
N GLY A 474 -8.47 -9.41 -9.53
CA GLY A 474 -7.48 -9.49 -10.58
C GLY A 474 -6.40 -10.54 -10.31
N SER A 475 -5.32 -10.43 -11.08
CA SER A 475 -4.12 -11.24 -10.92
C SER A 475 -2.83 -10.53 -11.33
N VAL A 476 -1.70 -11.01 -10.79
CA VAL A 476 -0.33 -10.62 -11.19
C VAL A 476 0.48 -11.88 -11.48
N MET A 477 0.78 -12.10 -12.76
CA MET A 477 1.44 -13.32 -13.25
C MET A 477 2.81 -12.99 -13.84
N ALA A 478 3.80 -13.86 -13.64
CA ALA A 478 5.07 -13.70 -14.35
C ALA A 478 4.85 -13.81 -15.87
N ALA A 479 5.34 -12.83 -16.63
CA ALA A 479 5.18 -12.84 -18.09
C ALA A 479 6.16 -13.82 -18.78
N SER A 480 7.31 -14.06 -18.15
CA SER A 480 8.38 -14.92 -18.65
C SER A 480 9.24 -15.45 -17.50
N ALA A 481 10.25 -16.26 -17.81
CA ALA A 481 11.28 -16.65 -16.84
C ALA A 481 12.37 -15.58 -16.65
N ASP A 482 12.31 -14.45 -17.36
CA ASP A 482 13.20 -13.32 -17.17
C ASP A 482 12.77 -12.51 -15.94
N PRO A 483 13.58 -12.44 -14.87
CA PRO A 483 13.28 -11.65 -13.68
C PRO A 483 13.23 -10.14 -13.90
N LEU A 484 13.73 -9.62 -15.02
CA LEU A 484 13.65 -8.19 -15.35
C LEU A 484 12.42 -7.83 -16.21
N ALA A 485 11.67 -8.81 -16.69
CA ALA A 485 10.44 -8.56 -17.43
C ALA A 485 9.32 -8.13 -16.47
N ASP A 486 8.53 -7.12 -16.86
CA ASP A 486 7.36 -6.72 -16.08
C ASP A 486 6.33 -7.87 -16.00
N PRO A 487 5.63 -8.04 -14.87
CA PRO A 487 4.58 -9.04 -14.76
C PRO A 487 3.33 -8.65 -15.57
N LEU A 488 2.53 -9.65 -15.92
CA LEU A 488 1.18 -9.45 -16.45
C LEU A 488 0.25 -9.05 -15.30
N ILE A 489 -0.24 -7.82 -15.31
CA ILE A 489 -1.10 -7.26 -14.25
C ILE A 489 -2.51 -7.11 -14.79
N ASP A 490 -3.44 -7.91 -14.31
CA ASP A 490 -4.87 -7.78 -14.60
C ASP A 490 -5.60 -7.30 -13.35
N PHE A 491 -6.16 -6.09 -13.33
CA PHE A 491 -6.89 -5.61 -12.15
C PHE A 491 -8.23 -6.34 -11.96
N GLY A 492 -8.83 -6.86 -13.02
CA GLY A 492 -10.16 -7.46 -12.98
C GLY A 492 -11.26 -6.45 -12.59
N ALA A 493 -11.01 -5.14 -12.66
CA ALA A 493 -11.95 -4.11 -12.21
C ALA A 493 -13.28 -4.17 -12.98
N GLY A 494 -14.40 -4.25 -12.25
CA GLY A 494 -15.75 -4.28 -12.83
C GLY A 494 -16.19 -5.65 -13.39
N THR A 495 -15.45 -6.72 -13.09
CA THR A 495 -15.86 -8.11 -13.39
C THR A 495 -16.99 -8.61 -12.48
N ASP A 496 -17.05 -8.17 -11.21
CA ASP A 496 -18.24 -8.35 -10.38
C ASP A 496 -19.20 -7.19 -10.65
N PRO A 497 -20.42 -7.45 -11.16
CA PRO A 497 -21.36 -6.38 -11.49
C PRO A 497 -21.87 -5.60 -10.25
N THR A 498 -21.67 -6.13 -9.05
CA THR A 498 -22.03 -5.45 -7.79
C THR A 498 -21.20 -4.19 -7.59
N ASP A 499 -19.95 -4.17 -8.07
CA ASP A 499 -19.06 -3.01 -7.96
C ASP A 499 -19.67 -1.77 -8.62
N ILE A 500 -20.33 -1.93 -9.76
CA ILE A 500 -21.00 -0.84 -10.46
C ILE A 500 -22.25 -0.35 -9.72
N GLU A 501 -22.93 -1.20 -8.95
CA GLU A 501 -24.05 -0.77 -8.10
C GLU A 501 -23.55 0.02 -6.88
N PHE A 502 -22.42 -0.37 -6.27
CA PHE A 502 -21.77 0.42 -5.21
C PHE A 502 -21.30 1.78 -5.73
N LEU A 503 -20.64 1.80 -6.88
CA LEU A 503 -20.18 3.03 -7.51
C LEU A 503 -21.35 3.97 -7.86
N LEU A 504 -22.46 3.44 -8.37
CA LEU A 504 -23.68 4.23 -8.63
C LEU A 504 -24.22 4.87 -7.36
N ALA A 505 -24.24 4.14 -6.24
CA ALA A 505 -24.72 4.65 -4.95
C ALA A 505 -23.87 5.82 -4.46
N ILE A 506 -22.54 5.67 -4.47
CA ILE A 506 -21.60 6.72 -4.06
C ILE A 506 -21.70 7.92 -5.01
N TYR A 507 -21.76 7.69 -6.32
CA TYR A 507 -21.89 8.74 -7.33
C TYR A 507 -23.17 9.57 -7.17
N LYS A 508 -24.31 8.93 -6.90
CA LYS A 508 -25.57 9.64 -6.63
C LYS A 508 -25.47 10.47 -5.34
N LYS A 509 -24.81 9.96 -4.30
CA LYS A 509 -24.56 10.73 -3.08
C LYS A 509 -23.63 11.91 -3.34
N ASN A 510 -22.59 11.75 -4.16
CA ASN A 510 -21.72 12.85 -4.59
C ASN A 510 -22.54 13.95 -5.30
N ARG A 511 -23.43 13.60 -6.23
CA ARG A 511 -24.35 14.58 -6.85
C ARG A 511 -25.23 15.30 -5.83
N GLU A 512 -25.74 14.58 -4.84
CA GLU A 512 -26.55 15.14 -3.77
C GLU A 512 -25.76 16.17 -2.96
N ILE A 513 -24.53 15.85 -2.56
CA ILE A 513 -23.60 16.76 -1.85
C ILE A 513 -23.33 18.01 -2.70
N MET A 514 -22.95 17.82 -3.97
CA MET A 514 -22.61 18.93 -4.86
C MET A 514 -23.83 19.79 -5.25
N SER A 515 -25.05 19.32 -4.97
CA SER A 515 -26.29 20.08 -5.19
C SER A 515 -26.76 20.88 -3.96
N GLN A 516 -26.06 20.79 -2.82
CA GLN A 516 -26.43 21.52 -1.61
C GLN A 516 -26.19 23.03 -1.78
N PRO A 517 -26.96 23.89 -1.06
CA PRO A 517 -26.79 25.34 -1.11
C PRO A 517 -25.35 25.80 -0.90
N GLU A 518 -24.61 25.16 0.01
CA GLU A 518 -23.23 25.45 0.34
C GLU A 518 -22.28 25.27 -0.85
N ILE A 519 -22.58 24.36 -1.78
CA ILE A 519 -21.79 24.18 -3.01
C ILE A 519 -22.41 24.98 -4.17
N LYS A 520 -23.73 25.09 -4.24
CA LYS A 520 -24.44 25.83 -5.31
C LYS A 520 -24.03 27.29 -5.40
N VAL A 521 -23.62 27.92 -4.29
CA VAL A 521 -23.04 29.28 -4.33
C VAL A 521 -21.80 29.39 -5.22
N LEU A 522 -21.15 28.28 -5.56
CA LEU A 522 -20.00 28.24 -6.47
C LEU A 522 -20.42 28.03 -7.94
N GLY A 523 -21.70 27.73 -8.19
CA GLY A 523 -22.24 27.50 -9.52
C GLY A 523 -21.78 26.20 -10.18
N ALA A 524 -21.56 25.15 -9.39
CA ALA A 524 -21.12 23.84 -9.86
C ALA A 524 -22.10 23.23 -10.88
N GLN A 525 -21.58 22.84 -12.04
CA GLN A 525 -22.30 22.16 -13.11
C GLN A 525 -21.49 20.96 -13.57
N GLU A 526 -22.03 19.76 -13.37
CA GLU A 526 -21.33 18.53 -13.77
C GLU A 526 -21.12 18.49 -15.29
N THR A 527 -19.90 18.13 -15.71
CA THR A 527 -19.50 17.97 -17.12
C THR A 527 -19.18 16.52 -17.48
N SER A 528 -18.84 15.69 -16.51
CA SER A 528 -18.50 14.27 -16.69
C SER A 528 -18.65 13.51 -15.36
N PRO A 529 -18.96 12.21 -15.35
CA PRO A 529 -19.13 11.34 -16.53
C PRO A 529 -20.55 11.27 -17.09
N ALA A 530 -21.58 11.69 -16.36
CA ALA A 530 -22.98 11.44 -16.77
C ALA A 530 -23.87 12.70 -16.75
N PRO A 531 -23.41 13.87 -17.23
CA PRO A 531 -24.11 15.15 -17.07
C PRO A 531 -25.57 15.08 -17.57
N GLY A 532 -26.51 15.51 -16.72
CA GLY A 532 -27.94 15.53 -17.04
C GLY A 532 -28.63 14.17 -17.13
N LEU A 533 -27.91 13.04 -17.02
CA LEU A 533 -28.52 11.71 -17.01
C LEU A 533 -29.21 11.43 -15.67
N THR A 534 -30.44 10.91 -15.72
CA THR A 534 -31.23 10.51 -14.55
C THR A 534 -31.57 9.02 -14.49
N ASP A 535 -31.45 8.31 -15.61
CA ASP A 535 -31.67 6.85 -15.68
C ASP A 535 -30.46 6.07 -15.15
N ASP A 536 -30.71 5.13 -14.24
CA ASP A 536 -29.65 4.37 -13.56
C ASP A 536 -28.80 3.54 -14.52
N ASN A 537 -29.39 2.97 -15.57
CA ASN A 537 -28.63 2.15 -16.50
C ASN A 537 -27.73 3.00 -17.40
N ALA A 538 -28.24 4.14 -17.87
CA ALA A 538 -27.45 5.11 -18.62
C ALA A 538 -26.30 5.68 -17.78
N ILE A 539 -26.56 6.01 -16.50
CA ILE A 539 -25.51 6.44 -15.57
C ILE A 539 -24.47 5.33 -15.41
N LYS A 540 -24.86 4.10 -15.07
CA LYS A 540 -23.93 2.98 -14.88
C LYS A 540 -23.04 2.72 -16.10
N ALA A 541 -23.57 2.85 -17.31
CA ALA A 541 -22.78 2.73 -18.53
C ALA A 541 -21.71 3.83 -18.62
N ALA A 542 -22.04 5.07 -18.30
CA ALA A 542 -21.09 6.18 -18.25
C ALA A 542 -20.05 6.01 -17.14
N LEU A 543 -20.46 5.58 -15.93
CA LEU A 543 -19.52 5.31 -14.83
C LEU A 543 -18.53 4.22 -15.23
N LYS A 544 -19.00 3.13 -15.83
CA LYS A 544 -18.15 2.02 -16.30
C LYS A 544 -17.14 2.47 -17.36
N ALA A 545 -17.52 3.39 -18.24
CA ALA A 545 -16.61 3.94 -19.25
C ALA A 545 -15.54 4.89 -18.68
N ALA A 546 -15.84 5.55 -17.54
CA ALA A 546 -14.94 6.50 -16.87
C ALA A 546 -14.13 5.88 -15.71
N LEU A 547 -14.44 4.64 -15.32
CA LEU A 547 -13.83 3.95 -14.20
C LEU A 547 -12.35 3.67 -14.46
N GLN A 548 -11.52 3.96 -13.47
CA GLN A 548 -10.11 3.58 -13.43
C GLN A 548 -9.92 2.45 -12.42
N PRO A 549 -9.07 1.46 -12.74
CA PRO A 549 -8.99 0.23 -11.95
C PRO A 549 -8.11 0.34 -10.69
N SER A 550 -7.44 1.48 -10.48
CA SER A 550 -6.37 1.60 -9.49
C SER A 550 -6.33 2.99 -8.85
N ASN A 551 -6.06 2.99 -7.54
CA ASN A 551 -5.67 4.16 -6.76
C ASN A 551 -4.24 4.02 -6.20
N ALA A 552 -3.40 3.15 -6.79
CA ALA A 552 -2.09 2.75 -6.27
C ALA A 552 -2.14 2.06 -4.90
N HIS A 553 -3.23 1.32 -4.61
CA HIS A 553 -3.44 0.57 -3.37
C HIS A 553 -3.43 -0.94 -3.61
N GLU A 554 -2.63 -1.40 -4.57
CA GLU A 554 -2.54 -2.81 -4.94
C GLU A 554 -2.16 -3.68 -3.72
N CYS A 555 -2.94 -4.74 -3.49
CA CYS A 555 -2.75 -5.64 -2.37
C CYS A 555 -3.05 -7.10 -2.73
N CYS A 556 -2.93 -7.95 -1.72
CA CYS A 556 -3.69 -9.18 -1.59
C CYS A 556 -3.30 -10.34 -2.53
N THR A 557 -2.22 -10.17 -3.30
CA THR A 557 -1.73 -11.14 -4.29
C THR A 557 -1.08 -12.39 -3.71
N LEU A 558 -0.80 -12.40 -2.41
CA LEU A 558 -0.19 -13.50 -1.65
C LEU A 558 -0.94 -13.72 -0.33
N ALA A 559 -2.27 -13.70 -0.41
CA ALA A 559 -3.19 -13.63 0.73
C ALA A 559 -2.87 -14.60 1.89
N MET A 560 -2.94 -14.05 3.10
CA MET A 560 -2.83 -14.72 4.39
C MET A 560 -4.18 -15.34 4.74
N MET A 561 -4.39 -16.56 4.27
CA MET A 561 -5.65 -17.30 4.41
C MET A 561 -5.34 -18.79 4.54
N ASP A 562 -6.35 -19.60 4.85
CA ASP A 562 -6.20 -21.05 4.80
C ASP A 562 -5.71 -21.52 3.41
N ARG A 563 -4.73 -22.43 3.40
CA ARG A 563 -4.15 -23.00 2.18
C ARG A 563 -5.20 -23.67 1.28
N GLY A 564 -6.20 -24.33 1.87
CA GLY A 564 -7.31 -24.97 1.17
C GLY A 564 -8.32 -23.99 0.55
N GLN A 565 -8.13 -22.69 0.80
CA GLN A 565 -8.90 -21.58 0.27
C GLN A 565 -8.04 -20.66 -0.61
N GLY A 566 -6.92 -21.17 -1.15
CA GLY A 566 -6.03 -20.39 -2.01
C GLY A 566 -5.09 -19.46 -1.25
N GLY A 567 -4.98 -19.57 0.08
CA GLY A 567 -3.99 -18.84 0.85
C GLY A 567 -2.55 -19.21 0.48
N VAL A 568 -1.65 -18.23 0.56
CA VAL A 568 -0.23 -18.37 0.22
C VAL A 568 0.66 -18.35 1.45
N VAL A 569 0.35 -17.50 2.43
CA VAL A 569 1.07 -17.41 3.70
C VAL A 569 0.16 -17.76 4.87
N ALA A 570 0.76 -18.35 5.91
CA ALA A 570 0.06 -18.55 7.19
C ALA A 570 -0.01 -17.24 8.00
N SER A 571 -0.81 -17.21 9.07
CA SER A 571 -0.93 -16.07 10.01
C SER A 571 0.39 -15.66 10.66
N ASN A 572 1.34 -16.58 10.72
CA ASN A 572 2.72 -16.32 11.13
C ASN A 572 3.64 -15.86 9.99
N LEU A 573 3.12 -15.48 8.81
CA LEU A 573 3.83 -14.96 7.62
C LEU A 573 4.63 -15.97 6.79
N THR A 574 4.70 -17.23 7.22
CA THR A 574 5.48 -18.25 6.47
C THR A 574 4.78 -18.65 5.19
N VAL A 575 5.53 -18.76 4.09
CA VAL A 575 4.99 -19.25 2.80
C VAL A 575 4.73 -20.75 2.90
N TYR A 576 3.49 -21.18 2.62
CA TYR A 576 3.09 -22.58 2.76
C TYR A 576 3.98 -23.54 1.97
N GLY A 577 4.38 -24.65 2.60
CA GLY A 577 5.21 -25.67 1.94
C GLY A 577 6.70 -25.32 1.82
N THR A 578 7.13 -24.21 2.42
CA THR A 578 8.53 -23.81 2.51
C THR A 578 8.98 -23.69 3.96
N SER A 579 10.29 -23.57 4.17
CA SER A 579 10.86 -23.14 5.45
C SER A 579 11.84 -21.99 5.21
N ARG A 580 11.98 -21.13 6.22
CA ARG A 580 12.88 -19.95 6.20
C ARG A 580 12.53 -18.95 5.09
N LEU A 581 11.26 -18.84 4.74
CA LEU A 581 10.72 -17.87 3.80
C LEU A 581 9.43 -17.25 4.34
N SER A 582 9.40 -15.92 4.42
CA SER A 582 8.20 -15.14 4.76
C SER A 582 7.91 -14.07 3.71
N VAL A 583 6.68 -13.55 3.71
CA VAL A 583 6.28 -12.36 2.95
C VAL A 583 5.78 -11.31 3.92
N VAL A 584 6.22 -10.07 3.75
CA VAL A 584 5.83 -8.93 4.58
C VAL A 584 5.64 -7.69 3.71
N ASP A 585 4.45 -7.53 3.14
CA ASP A 585 3.98 -6.32 2.45
C ASP A 585 2.45 -6.42 2.25
N ALA A 586 1.84 -5.48 1.51
CA ALA A 586 0.40 -5.45 1.27
C ALA A 586 -0.15 -6.68 0.49
N SER A 587 0.71 -7.50 -0.14
CA SER A 587 0.30 -8.73 -0.82
C SER A 587 -0.35 -9.75 0.12
N ILE A 588 -0.01 -9.73 1.41
CA ILE A 588 -0.48 -10.77 2.34
C ILE A 588 -1.90 -10.52 2.84
N TRP A 589 -2.50 -9.37 2.56
CA TRP A 589 -3.84 -9.10 3.08
C TRP A 589 -4.87 -10.02 2.42
N PRO A 590 -5.87 -10.55 3.15
CA PRO A 590 -6.97 -11.28 2.53
C PRO A 590 -7.76 -10.39 1.56
N PHE A 591 -8.05 -9.16 1.97
CA PHE A 591 -8.71 -8.16 1.14
C PHE A 591 -8.25 -6.75 1.47
N VAL A 592 -8.48 -5.82 0.55
CA VAL A 592 -8.02 -4.43 0.65
C VAL A 592 -8.64 -3.71 1.85
N THR A 593 -7.87 -2.87 2.53
CA THR A 593 -8.38 -1.97 3.57
C THR A 593 -9.21 -0.84 2.97
N GLY A 594 -10.22 -0.35 3.68
CA GLY A 594 -10.98 0.87 3.36
C GLY A 594 -10.12 2.14 3.34
N GLY A 595 -9.17 2.29 4.27
CA GLY A 595 -8.20 3.38 4.27
C GLY A 595 -7.03 3.17 3.31
N GLY A 596 -6.26 4.23 3.05
CA GLY A 596 -5.00 4.13 2.31
C GLY A 596 -4.00 3.16 2.98
N PRO A 597 -3.13 2.48 2.23
CA PRO A 597 -2.44 1.31 2.72
C PRO A 597 -1.29 1.62 3.70
N GLN A 598 -0.78 2.85 3.72
CA GLN A 598 0.49 3.17 4.37
C GLN A 598 0.51 2.85 5.87
N ALA A 599 -0.48 3.29 6.64
CA ALA A 599 -0.52 3.02 8.09
C ALA A 599 -0.61 1.51 8.37
N THR A 600 -1.45 0.79 7.61
CA THR A 600 -1.61 -0.67 7.68
C THR A 600 -0.33 -1.41 7.34
N VAL A 601 0.41 -0.97 6.32
CA VAL A 601 1.70 -1.59 5.96
C VAL A 601 2.72 -1.40 7.09
N TYR A 602 2.83 -0.22 7.70
CA TYR A 602 3.73 -0.03 8.84
C TYR A 602 3.32 -0.84 10.06
N GLY A 603 2.04 -0.79 10.48
CA GLY A 603 1.55 -1.56 11.62
C GLY A 603 1.74 -3.07 11.41
N GLY A 604 1.42 -3.57 10.21
CA GLY A 604 1.65 -4.96 9.84
C GLY A 604 3.14 -5.35 9.82
N ALA A 605 4.03 -4.46 9.35
CA ALA A 605 5.47 -4.71 9.32
C ALA A 605 6.12 -4.70 10.72
N GLU A 606 5.67 -3.81 11.61
CA GLU A 606 6.06 -3.80 13.02
C GLU A 606 5.71 -5.12 13.71
N LYS A 607 4.49 -5.62 13.47
CA LYS A 607 4.04 -6.92 13.95
C LYS A 607 4.82 -8.07 13.35
N ALA A 608 5.07 -8.02 12.04
CA ALA A 608 5.82 -9.03 11.34
C ALA A 608 7.24 -9.18 11.89
N ALA A 609 7.91 -8.06 12.20
CA ALA A 609 9.22 -8.10 12.81
C ALA A 609 9.20 -8.84 14.16
N ASP A 610 8.20 -8.59 15.02
CA ASP A 610 8.09 -9.27 16.31
C ASP A 610 7.77 -10.77 16.16
N ILE A 611 6.93 -11.15 15.19
CA ILE A 611 6.67 -12.56 14.83
C ILE A 611 7.98 -13.26 14.40
N ILE A 612 8.76 -12.61 13.52
CA ILE A 612 10.02 -13.16 13.00
C ILE A 612 11.07 -13.24 14.10
N LYS A 613 11.24 -12.21 14.93
CA LYS A 613 12.15 -12.23 16.09
C LYS A 613 11.81 -13.38 17.03
N LYS A 614 10.53 -13.55 17.38
CA LYS A 614 10.06 -14.64 18.24
C LYS A 614 10.35 -16.02 17.63
N ARG A 615 10.15 -16.19 16.33
CA ARG A 615 10.45 -17.45 15.62
C ARG A 615 11.92 -17.85 15.71
N HIS A 616 12.82 -16.87 15.74
CA HIS A 616 14.28 -17.07 15.76
C HIS A 616 14.95 -16.85 17.13
N GLY A 617 14.17 -16.58 18.18
CA GLY A 617 14.67 -16.34 19.54
C GLY A 617 15.60 -15.13 19.65
N ILE A 618 15.27 -14.04 18.95
CA ILE A 618 16.08 -12.80 18.84
C ILE A 618 15.69 -11.76 19.88
#